data_AF-A0A976G8J1-F1
#
_entry.id   AF-A0A976G8J1-F1
#
_cell.length_a   1.000
_cell.length_b   1.000
_cell.length_c   1.000
_cell.angle_alpha   90.00
_cell.angle_beta   90.00
_cell.angle_gamma   90.00
#
_symmetry.space_group_name_H-M   'P 1'
#
loop_
_entity.id
_entity.type
_entity.pdbx_description
1 polymer ?
#
loop_
_entity_poly.entity_id
_entity_poly.type
_entity_poly.pdbx_seq_one_letter_code
_entity_poly.pdbx_strand_id
1 'polypeptide(L)'
;MKTAMTDAQPPTLRRKTQPVVAFAALTQASLARIDTSLQDLLHRDEAEDLHQLRVAVRHARAVLWALGPALPRLERERWKRDLRTLARATSEVRDWDVFLAETVAPARKKAPDDPVLAAMADTAATRRNTARAAMLATLVSYRDGQLPVAQRDLAHLAHLAEKVAARSKAGRRDRLGPFARRRVRRGRKRLRALKRAARGGDPGAVHEQRIAGKRLRYTIEALAPVLPPRYARRLHRKLVRQQTRLGDFVDAMVARRLMRECLDVPELPDDVPPPPPGTS
;
A
#
# COMPACT_ATOMS: atom_id res chain seq x y z
N MET A 1 23.17 12.36 12.10
CA MET A 1 23.96 11.63 11.08
C MET A 1 23.00 11.09 10.03
N LYS A 2 23.19 11.47 8.77
CA LYS A 2 22.36 11.06 7.63
C LYS A 2 22.67 9.60 7.29
N THR A 3 21.88 8.66 7.79
CA THR A 3 22.05 7.24 7.45
C THR A 3 21.50 6.99 6.06
N ALA A 4 22.34 6.37 5.24
CA ALA A 4 22.18 6.16 3.81
C ALA A 4 20.81 5.56 3.46
N MET A 5 20.01 6.35 2.74
CA MET A 5 18.93 5.82 1.92
C MET A 5 19.58 4.85 0.92
N THR A 6 19.28 3.56 1.06
CA THR A 6 19.59 2.56 0.04
C THR A 6 18.74 2.88 -1.19
N ASP A 7 19.24 3.82 -1.99
CA ASP A 7 18.72 4.22 -3.29
C ASP A 7 19.01 3.09 -4.28
N ALA A 8 18.34 1.96 -4.08
CA ALA A 8 18.28 0.89 -5.07
C ALA A 8 17.53 1.49 -6.26
N GLN A 9 18.30 2.00 -7.23
CA GLN A 9 17.79 2.61 -8.44
C GLN A 9 16.71 1.68 -9.04
N PRO A 10 15.47 2.18 -9.25
CA PRO A 10 14.37 1.31 -9.66
C PRO A 10 14.77 0.59 -10.96
N PRO A 11 14.55 -0.72 -11.06
CA PRO A 11 15.05 -1.51 -12.18
C PRO A 11 14.54 -0.92 -13.50
N THR A 12 15.46 -0.71 -14.44
CA THR A 12 15.16 -0.05 -15.72
C THR A 12 14.19 -0.88 -16.56
N LEU A 13 12.89 -0.52 -16.52
CA LEU A 13 11.85 -1.20 -17.29
C LEU A 13 11.87 -0.76 -18.75
N ARG A 14 12.16 -1.69 -19.67
CA ARG A 14 12.09 -1.44 -21.11
C ARG A 14 10.76 -1.91 -21.69
N ARG A 15 10.28 -1.24 -22.74
CA ARG A 15 9.00 -1.58 -23.39
C ARG A 15 8.98 -2.99 -24.00
N LYS A 16 10.16 -3.52 -24.34
CA LYS A 16 10.38 -4.85 -24.94
C LYS A 16 10.52 -5.97 -23.89
N THR A 17 10.76 -5.63 -22.62
CA THR A 17 10.86 -6.59 -21.51
C THR A 17 9.59 -7.43 -21.41
N GLN A 18 9.68 -8.68 -20.99
CA GLN A 18 8.51 -9.51 -20.72
C GLN A 18 7.91 -9.17 -19.34
N PRO A 19 6.58 -9.25 -19.16
CA PRO A 19 5.94 -8.97 -17.87
C PRO A 19 6.49 -9.77 -16.69
N VAL A 20 6.86 -11.04 -16.88
CA VAL A 20 7.43 -11.88 -15.81
C VAL A 20 8.82 -11.41 -15.37
N VAL A 21 9.68 -11.03 -16.32
CA VAL A 21 11.00 -10.42 -16.04
C VAL A 21 10.83 -9.11 -15.26
N ALA A 22 9.89 -8.28 -15.69
CA ALA A 22 9.59 -7.02 -15.01
C ALA A 22 9.03 -7.23 -13.60
N PHE A 23 8.19 -8.26 -13.41
CA PHE A 23 7.71 -8.65 -12.10
C PHE A 23 8.86 -9.06 -11.20
N ALA A 24 9.73 -9.95 -11.68
CA ALA A 24 10.86 -10.45 -10.91
C ALA A 24 11.74 -9.29 -10.39
N ALA A 25 12.17 -8.41 -11.29
CA ALA A 25 13.04 -7.27 -10.94
C ALA A 25 12.39 -6.28 -9.95
N LEU A 26 11.14 -5.84 -10.21
CA LEU A 26 10.45 -4.89 -9.32
C LEU A 26 10.16 -5.48 -7.94
N THR A 27 9.92 -6.78 -7.92
CA THR A 27 9.54 -7.50 -6.70
C THR A 27 10.75 -7.81 -5.85
N GLN A 28 11.90 -8.11 -6.46
CA GLN A 28 13.18 -8.27 -5.75
C GLN A 28 13.53 -7.02 -4.94
N ALA A 29 13.45 -5.84 -5.56
CA ALA A 29 13.67 -4.57 -4.87
C ALA A 29 12.63 -4.28 -3.76
N SER A 30 11.45 -4.90 -3.84
CA SER A 30 10.42 -4.76 -2.81
C SER A 30 10.66 -5.72 -1.64
N LEU A 31 11.01 -6.97 -1.92
CA LEU A 31 11.34 -7.96 -0.90
C LEU A 31 12.60 -7.57 -0.13
N ALA A 32 13.63 -7.06 -0.80
CA ALA A 32 14.84 -6.57 -0.12
C ALA A 32 14.51 -5.45 0.88
N ARG A 33 13.69 -4.47 0.48
CA ARG A 33 13.25 -3.41 1.39
C ARG A 33 12.36 -3.92 2.53
N ILE A 34 11.50 -4.90 2.26
CA ILE A 34 10.69 -5.54 3.32
C ILE A 34 11.63 -6.21 4.32
N ASP A 35 12.61 -6.99 3.87
CA ASP A 35 13.58 -7.68 4.71
C ASP A 35 14.37 -6.70 5.59
N THR A 36 14.97 -5.67 5.00
CA THR A 36 15.66 -4.61 5.76
C THR A 36 14.74 -3.94 6.79
N SER A 37 13.50 -3.59 6.41
CA SER A 37 12.58 -2.93 7.35
C SER A 37 12.13 -3.87 8.47
N LEU A 38 12.01 -5.18 8.19
CA LEU A 38 11.72 -6.19 9.21
C LEU A 38 12.89 -6.31 10.19
N GLN A 39 14.12 -6.32 9.71
CA GLN A 39 15.32 -6.32 10.56
C GLN A 39 15.33 -5.09 11.47
N ASP A 40 15.12 -3.89 10.91
CA ASP A 40 15.11 -2.65 11.68
C ASP A 40 14.03 -2.66 12.79
N LEU A 41 12.78 -2.99 12.44
CA LEU A 41 11.65 -3.01 13.38
C LEU A 41 11.79 -4.01 14.53
N LEU A 42 12.63 -5.03 14.37
CA LEU A 42 12.91 -6.01 15.42
C LEU A 42 13.96 -5.52 16.42
N HIS A 43 14.77 -4.52 16.07
CA HIS A 43 15.83 -3.99 16.93
C HIS A 43 15.52 -2.60 17.48
N ARG A 44 14.73 -1.80 16.76
CA ARG A 44 14.36 -0.43 17.15
C ARG A 44 12.87 -0.17 16.99
N ASP A 45 12.40 0.90 17.61
CA ASP A 45 10.99 1.28 17.65
C ASP A 45 10.77 2.69 17.09
N GLU A 46 11.17 2.90 15.84
CA GLU A 46 10.99 4.18 15.16
C GLU A 46 9.78 4.13 14.23
N ALA A 47 8.91 5.14 14.31
CA ALA A 47 7.73 5.26 13.45
C ALA A 47 8.09 5.31 11.95
N GLU A 48 9.30 5.77 11.63
CA GLU A 48 9.83 5.81 10.26
C GLU A 48 10.11 4.41 9.72
N ASP A 49 10.59 3.46 10.54
CA ASP A 49 10.82 2.09 10.08
C ASP A 49 9.52 1.40 9.68
N LEU A 50 8.47 1.62 10.49
CA LEU A 50 7.13 1.13 10.18
C LEU A 50 6.60 1.78 8.91
N HIS A 51 6.86 3.08 8.72
CA HIS A 51 6.53 3.78 7.49
C HIS A 51 7.22 3.14 6.28
N GLN A 52 8.53 2.86 6.36
CA GLN A 52 9.30 2.24 5.28
C GLN A 52 8.81 0.83 4.95
N LEU A 53 8.55 -0.02 5.96
CA LEU A 53 7.94 -1.34 5.74
C LEU A 53 6.61 -1.21 4.98
N ARG A 54 5.74 -0.29 5.41
CA ARG A 54 4.43 -0.06 4.77
C ARG A 54 4.56 0.48 3.35
N VAL A 55 5.55 1.34 3.08
CA VAL A 55 5.89 1.79 1.72
C VAL A 55 6.29 0.60 0.86
N ALA A 56 7.20 -0.25 1.34
CA ALA A 56 7.70 -1.42 0.61
C ALA A 56 6.57 -2.44 0.34
N VAL A 57 5.75 -2.76 1.33
CA VAL A 57 4.58 -3.67 1.20
C VAL A 57 3.55 -3.09 0.22
N ARG A 58 3.25 -1.80 0.30
CA ARG A 58 2.34 -1.13 -0.65
C ARG A 58 2.87 -1.20 -2.07
N HIS A 59 4.18 -1.01 -2.26
CA HIS A 59 4.83 -1.15 -3.55
C HIS A 59 4.79 -2.60 -4.06
N ALA A 60 5.13 -3.60 -3.24
CA ALA A 60 5.03 -5.01 -3.61
C ALA A 60 3.61 -5.39 -4.04
N ARG A 61 2.59 -4.92 -3.29
CA ARG A 61 1.18 -5.11 -3.66
C ARG A 61 0.88 -4.44 -4.99
N ALA A 62 1.32 -3.20 -5.21
CA ALA A 62 1.14 -2.47 -6.46
C ALA A 62 1.68 -3.26 -7.67
N VAL A 63 2.90 -3.78 -7.54
CA VAL A 63 3.56 -4.62 -8.55
C VAL A 63 2.75 -5.89 -8.81
N LEU A 64 2.33 -6.59 -7.76
CA LEU A 64 1.47 -7.79 -7.86
C LEU A 64 0.12 -7.49 -8.52
N TRP A 65 -0.51 -6.36 -8.22
CA TRP A 65 -1.75 -5.92 -8.87
C TRP A 65 -1.55 -5.65 -10.37
N ALA A 66 -0.43 -5.05 -10.72
CA ALA A 66 -0.10 -4.66 -12.09
C ALA A 66 0.24 -5.88 -12.95
N LEU A 67 1.15 -6.72 -12.46
CA LEU A 67 1.84 -7.78 -13.19
C LEU A 67 1.42 -9.20 -12.80
N GLY A 68 0.73 -9.39 -11.68
CA GLY A 68 0.24 -10.70 -11.22
C GLY A 68 -0.57 -11.52 -12.25
N PRO A 69 -1.31 -10.93 -13.21
CA PRO A 69 -1.92 -11.72 -14.28
C PRO A 69 -0.94 -12.43 -15.23
N ALA A 70 0.35 -12.11 -15.16
CA ALA A 70 1.41 -12.80 -15.88
C ALA A 70 2.05 -13.93 -15.05
N LEU A 71 1.61 -14.14 -13.81
CA LEU A 71 2.09 -15.18 -12.92
C LEU A 71 1.10 -16.36 -12.88
N PRO A 72 1.59 -17.57 -12.57
CA PRO A 72 0.68 -18.68 -12.30
C PRO A 72 -0.19 -18.38 -11.07
N ARG A 73 -1.37 -19.00 -11.05
CA ARG A 73 -2.47 -18.61 -10.14
C ARG A 73 -2.11 -18.84 -8.68
N LEU A 74 -1.40 -19.93 -8.39
CA LEU A 74 -1.09 -20.34 -7.02
C LEU A 74 -0.14 -19.35 -6.34
N GLU A 75 0.96 -19.00 -7.02
CA GLU A 75 1.97 -18.03 -6.59
C GLU A 75 1.32 -16.67 -6.39
N ARG A 76 0.52 -16.21 -7.35
CA ARG A 76 -0.18 -14.92 -7.23
C ARG A 76 -1.06 -14.86 -5.99
N GLU A 77 -1.87 -15.88 -5.72
CA GLU A 77 -2.78 -15.85 -4.57
C GLU A 77 -2.03 -16.01 -3.24
N ARG A 78 -0.94 -16.78 -3.19
CA ARG A 78 -0.03 -16.84 -2.02
C ARG A 78 0.53 -15.46 -1.72
N TRP A 79 1.21 -14.84 -2.68
CA TRP A 79 1.80 -13.51 -2.54
C TRP A 79 0.78 -12.44 -2.12
N LYS A 80 -0.44 -12.55 -2.64
CA LYS A 80 -1.54 -11.64 -2.28
C LYS A 80 -1.98 -11.82 -0.83
N ARG A 81 -2.01 -13.05 -0.31
CA ARG A 81 -2.30 -13.34 1.11
C ARG A 81 -1.17 -12.81 1.99
N ASP A 82 0.06 -13.17 1.67
CA ASP A 82 1.27 -12.84 2.44
C ASP A 82 1.45 -11.32 2.59
N LEU A 83 1.37 -10.58 1.48
CA LEU A 83 1.46 -9.11 1.52
C LEU A 83 0.24 -8.45 2.18
N ARG A 84 -0.93 -9.12 2.21
CA ARG A 84 -2.10 -8.63 2.93
C ARG A 84 -1.92 -8.82 4.44
N THR A 85 -1.30 -9.91 4.88
CA THR A 85 -0.97 -10.17 6.28
C THR A 85 -0.07 -9.05 6.81
N LEU A 86 1.06 -8.77 6.16
CA LEU A 86 1.94 -7.66 6.55
C LEU A 86 1.23 -6.30 6.58
N ALA A 87 0.44 -6.00 5.54
CA ALA A 87 -0.29 -4.73 5.49
C ALA A 87 -1.29 -4.58 6.64
N ARG A 88 -1.93 -5.67 7.07
CA ARG A 88 -2.88 -5.67 8.19
C ARG A 88 -2.18 -5.55 9.53
N ALA A 89 -1.16 -6.37 9.77
CA ALA A 89 -0.39 -6.38 11.01
C ALA A 89 0.17 -5.00 11.37
N THR A 90 0.56 -4.22 10.37
CA THR A 90 1.14 -2.88 10.53
C THR A 90 0.13 -1.75 10.57
N SER A 91 -1.17 -2.02 10.42
CA SER A 91 -2.17 -0.94 10.27
C SER A 91 -2.46 -0.23 11.59
N GLU A 92 -2.71 -0.98 12.66
CA GLU A 92 -3.10 -0.41 13.95
C GLU A 92 -1.99 0.41 14.58
N VAL A 93 -0.75 -0.10 14.61
CA VAL A 93 0.41 0.65 15.11
C VAL A 93 0.60 1.95 14.33
N ARG A 94 0.44 1.91 12.99
CA ARG A 94 0.56 3.12 12.17
C ARG A 94 -0.56 4.12 12.43
N ASP A 95 -1.78 3.65 12.65
CA ASP A 95 -2.91 4.51 13.00
C ASP A 95 -2.60 5.27 14.30
N TRP A 96 -2.05 4.58 15.31
CA TRP A 96 -1.61 5.21 16.56
C TRP A 96 -0.41 6.14 16.40
N ASP A 97 0.64 5.75 15.66
CA ASP A 97 1.81 6.60 15.41
C ASP A 97 1.40 7.93 14.75
N VAL A 98 0.49 7.87 13.77
CA VAL A 98 -0.06 9.07 13.10
C VAL A 98 -0.89 9.89 14.06
N PHE A 99 -1.76 9.26 14.84
CA PHE A 99 -2.60 9.96 15.81
C PHE A 99 -1.76 10.72 16.85
N LEU A 100 -0.75 10.06 17.43
CA LEU A 100 0.18 10.67 18.38
C LEU A 100 0.93 11.85 17.75
N ALA A 101 1.49 11.67 16.55
CA ALA A 101 2.33 12.67 15.90
C ALA A 101 1.56 13.85 15.28
N GLU A 102 0.42 13.58 14.63
CA GLU A 102 -0.31 14.54 13.81
C GLU A 102 -1.55 15.11 14.50
N THR A 103 -2.03 14.48 15.59
CA THR A 103 -3.22 14.94 16.33
C THR A 103 -2.91 15.33 17.77
N VAL A 104 -2.37 14.41 18.57
CA VAL A 104 -2.14 14.64 20.01
C VAL A 104 -1.00 15.63 20.24
N ALA A 105 0.15 15.46 19.59
CA ALA A 105 1.30 16.34 19.78
C ALA A 105 1.01 17.81 19.41
N PRO A 106 0.35 18.13 18.28
CA PRO A 106 -0.07 19.51 18.00
C PRO A 106 -1.07 20.07 19.00
N ALA A 107 -2.00 19.26 19.52
CA ALA A 107 -2.95 19.70 20.53
C ALA A 107 -2.25 20.04 21.86
N ARG A 108 -1.34 19.18 22.33
CA ARG A 108 -0.55 19.42 23.55
C ARG A 108 0.36 20.64 23.43
N LYS A 109 0.85 20.97 22.24
CA LYS A 109 1.59 22.24 22.03
C LYS A 109 0.73 23.48 22.22
N LYS A 110 -0.58 23.39 21.94
CA LYS A 110 -1.53 24.50 22.11
C LYS A 110 -2.07 24.61 23.53
N ALA A 111 -2.22 23.49 24.23
CA ALA A 111 -2.65 23.42 25.62
C ALA A 111 -1.76 22.44 26.41
N PRO A 112 -0.56 22.86 26.85
CA PRO A 112 0.41 21.97 27.50
C PRO A 112 -0.05 21.38 28.83
N ASP A 113 -0.83 22.15 29.58
CA ASP A 113 -1.28 21.82 30.95
C ASP A 113 -2.67 21.16 30.98
N ASP A 114 -3.22 20.79 29.81
CA ASP A 114 -4.51 20.11 29.73
C ASP A 114 -4.39 18.65 30.18
N PRO A 115 -5.01 18.26 31.31
CA PRO A 115 -4.89 16.91 31.86
C PRO A 115 -5.57 15.85 30.99
N VAL A 116 -6.59 16.22 30.20
CA VAL A 116 -7.27 15.32 29.27
C VAL A 116 -6.35 14.98 28.10
N LEU A 117 -5.63 15.97 27.55
CA LEU A 117 -4.67 15.73 26.49
C LEU A 117 -3.47 14.89 26.95
N ALA A 118 -3.04 15.04 28.20
CA ALA A 118 -2.02 14.20 28.80
C ALA A 118 -2.50 12.74 28.94
N ALA A 119 -3.66 12.53 29.58
CA ALA A 119 -4.25 11.19 29.72
C ALA A 119 -4.51 10.51 28.38
N MET A 120 -4.98 11.25 27.37
CA MET A 120 -5.18 10.72 26.02
C MET A 120 -3.85 10.28 25.38
N ALA A 121 -2.75 11.02 25.59
CA ALA A 121 -1.44 10.63 25.08
C ALA A 121 -0.96 9.32 25.72
N ASP A 122 -1.13 9.16 27.04
CA ASP A 122 -0.73 7.97 27.78
C ASP A 122 -1.54 6.74 27.37
N THR A 123 -2.88 6.90 27.22
CA THR A 123 -3.76 5.83 26.72
C THR A 123 -3.40 5.44 25.29
N ALA A 124 -3.17 6.41 24.41
CA ALA A 124 -2.77 6.15 23.02
C ALA A 124 -1.41 5.42 22.96
N ALA A 125 -0.43 5.83 23.77
CA ALA A 125 0.88 5.16 23.84
C ALA A 125 0.74 3.72 24.34
N THR A 126 -0.08 3.48 25.36
CA THR A 126 -0.36 2.14 25.88
C THR A 126 -1.00 1.24 24.81
N ARG A 127 -2.06 1.72 24.14
CA ARG A 127 -2.72 0.97 23.05
C ARG A 127 -1.76 0.70 21.89
N ARG A 128 -0.95 1.68 21.52
CA ARG A 128 0.10 1.54 20.49
C ARG A 128 1.12 0.46 20.85
N ASN A 129 1.55 0.37 22.10
CA ASN A 129 2.49 -0.65 22.57
C ASN A 129 1.89 -2.07 22.56
N THR A 130 0.62 -2.21 22.95
CA THR A 130 -0.11 -3.49 22.83
C THR A 130 -0.23 -3.92 21.36
N ALA A 131 -0.64 -3.00 20.48
CA ALA A 131 -0.72 -3.25 19.05
C ALA A 131 0.66 -3.61 18.46
N ARG A 132 1.74 -2.99 18.96
CA ARG A 132 3.12 -3.29 18.54
C ARG A 132 3.52 -4.72 18.89
N ALA A 133 3.21 -5.20 20.10
CA ALA A 133 3.50 -6.58 20.48
C ALA A 133 2.83 -7.59 19.53
N ALA A 134 1.55 -7.39 19.22
CA ALA A 134 0.81 -8.22 18.26
C ALA A 134 1.38 -8.12 16.83
N MET A 135 1.74 -6.91 16.40
CA MET A 135 2.41 -6.68 15.13
C MET A 135 3.72 -7.46 15.05
N LEU A 136 4.61 -7.34 16.03
CA LEU A 136 5.92 -7.99 16.04
C LEU A 136 5.80 -9.52 15.97
N ALA A 137 4.88 -10.12 16.71
CA ALA A 137 4.64 -11.57 16.63
C ALA A 137 4.30 -12.00 15.18
N THR A 138 3.49 -11.20 14.48
CA THR A 138 3.15 -11.47 13.07
C THR A 138 4.34 -11.23 12.14
N LEU A 139 5.16 -10.20 12.39
CA LEU A 139 6.33 -9.88 11.58
C LEU A 139 7.43 -10.96 11.72
N VAL A 140 7.66 -11.48 12.93
CA VAL A 140 8.58 -12.61 13.18
C VAL A 140 8.13 -13.85 12.43
N SER A 141 6.85 -14.23 12.57
CA SER A 141 6.29 -15.37 11.84
C SER A 141 6.45 -15.21 10.32
N TYR A 142 6.19 -14.00 9.80
CA TYR A 142 6.39 -13.71 8.38
C TYR A 142 7.85 -13.83 7.94
N ARG A 143 8.78 -13.26 8.71
CA ARG A 143 10.22 -13.29 8.45
C ARG A 143 10.74 -14.72 8.39
N ASP A 144 10.31 -15.57 9.33
CA ASP A 144 10.86 -16.92 9.47
C ASP A 144 10.17 -17.95 8.57
N GLY A 145 8.92 -17.70 8.16
CA GLY A 145 8.14 -18.61 7.31
C GLY A 145 7.96 -18.13 5.87
N GLN A 146 7.17 -17.08 5.69
CA GLN A 146 6.66 -16.65 4.37
C GLN A 146 7.73 -15.96 3.52
N LEU A 147 8.64 -15.19 4.13
CA LEU A 147 9.65 -14.42 3.40
C LEU A 147 10.65 -15.33 2.64
N PRO A 148 11.25 -16.37 3.25
CA PRO A 148 12.13 -17.31 2.54
C PRO A 148 11.41 -18.05 1.40
N VAL A 149 10.13 -18.37 1.57
CA VAL A 149 9.30 -18.96 0.50
C VAL A 149 9.14 -17.97 -0.66
N ALA A 150 8.80 -16.72 -0.37
CA ALA A 150 8.64 -15.68 -1.39
C ALA A 150 9.96 -15.38 -2.12
N GLN A 151 11.09 -15.40 -1.42
CA GLN A 151 12.41 -15.25 -2.02
C GLN A 151 12.74 -16.41 -2.97
N ARG A 152 12.48 -17.67 -2.57
CA ARG A 152 12.67 -18.85 -3.42
C ARG A 152 11.76 -18.84 -4.65
N ASP A 153 10.49 -18.49 -4.48
CA ASP A 153 9.54 -18.32 -5.58
C ASP A 153 10.06 -17.31 -6.61
N LEU A 154 10.57 -16.19 -6.11
CA LEU A 154 11.06 -15.10 -6.95
C LEU A 154 12.31 -15.51 -7.73
N ALA A 155 13.25 -16.19 -7.06
CA ALA A 155 14.45 -16.73 -7.72
C ALA A 155 14.09 -17.73 -8.82
N HIS A 156 13.12 -18.62 -8.55
CA HIS A 156 12.62 -19.56 -9.56
C HIS A 156 11.96 -18.83 -10.75
N LEU A 157 11.11 -17.83 -10.48
CA LEU A 157 10.48 -17.02 -11.53
C LEU A 157 11.50 -16.24 -12.35
N ALA A 158 12.55 -15.69 -11.73
CA ALA A 158 13.63 -15.00 -12.42
C ALA A 158 14.39 -15.94 -13.37
N HIS A 159 14.76 -17.13 -12.90
CA HIS A 159 15.42 -18.16 -13.72
C HIS A 159 14.59 -18.60 -14.92
N LEU A 160 13.29 -18.85 -14.70
CA LEU A 160 12.37 -19.17 -15.79
C LEU A 160 12.27 -18.01 -16.79
N ALA A 161 12.22 -16.78 -16.29
CA ALA A 161 12.11 -15.59 -17.13
C ALA A 161 13.35 -15.39 -18.00
N GLU A 162 14.56 -15.66 -17.49
CA GLU A 162 15.82 -15.64 -18.25
C GLU A 162 15.83 -16.70 -19.36
N LYS A 163 15.44 -17.93 -19.05
CA LYS A 163 15.34 -19.01 -20.05
C LYS A 163 14.35 -18.67 -21.16
N VAL A 164 13.20 -18.09 -20.82
CA VAL A 164 12.20 -17.66 -21.80
C VAL A 164 12.70 -16.47 -22.62
N ALA A 165 13.42 -15.51 -22.02
CA ALA A 165 14.02 -14.39 -22.74
C ALA A 165 15.09 -14.84 -23.73
N ALA A 166 15.90 -15.86 -23.38
CA ALA A 166 16.93 -16.42 -24.24
C ALA A 166 16.36 -17.23 -25.43
N ARG A 167 15.24 -17.93 -25.23
CA ARG A 167 14.66 -18.84 -26.23
C ARG A 167 13.60 -18.21 -27.14
N SER A 168 13.02 -17.07 -26.77
CA SER A 168 11.84 -16.52 -27.45
C SER A 168 12.12 -15.25 -28.25
N LYS A 169 11.80 -15.26 -29.56
CA LYS A 169 11.41 -14.03 -30.28
C LYS A 169 10.04 -13.57 -29.76
N ALA A 170 10.01 -12.96 -28.58
CA ALA A 170 8.77 -12.58 -27.90
C ALA A 170 7.83 -11.78 -28.84
N GLY A 171 6.65 -12.35 -29.09
CA GLY A 171 5.60 -11.74 -29.88
C GLY A 171 5.17 -10.40 -29.28
N ARG A 172 4.56 -9.52 -30.08
CA ARG A 172 4.16 -8.17 -29.62
C ARG A 172 3.23 -8.21 -28.40
N ARG A 173 2.48 -9.31 -28.18
CA ARG A 173 1.55 -9.47 -27.05
C ARG A 173 2.24 -9.75 -25.71
N ASP A 174 3.44 -10.32 -25.74
CA ASP A 174 4.23 -10.73 -24.56
C ASP A 174 5.19 -9.65 -24.09
N ARG A 175 5.12 -8.46 -24.69
CA ARG A 175 5.91 -7.29 -24.32
C ARG A 175 5.20 -6.43 -23.27
N LEU A 176 5.99 -5.89 -22.36
CA LEU A 176 5.54 -5.09 -21.23
C LEU A 176 4.76 -3.83 -21.66
N GLY A 177 5.17 -3.14 -22.74
CA GLY A 177 4.47 -1.94 -23.20
C GLY A 177 3.00 -2.18 -23.60
N PRO A 178 2.70 -3.11 -24.52
CA PRO A 178 1.33 -3.54 -24.83
C PRO A 178 0.58 -4.09 -23.61
N PHE A 179 1.22 -4.92 -22.78
CA PHE A 179 0.64 -5.43 -21.54
C PHE A 179 0.18 -4.31 -20.60
N ALA A 180 1.08 -3.36 -20.27
CA ALA A 180 0.82 -2.23 -19.40
C ALA A 180 -0.37 -1.38 -19.91
N ARG A 181 -0.43 -1.11 -21.22
CA ARG A 181 -1.56 -0.40 -21.83
C ARG A 181 -2.89 -1.14 -21.66
N ARG A 182 -2.91 -2.48 -21.82
CA ARG A 182 -4.12 -3.29 -21.60
C ARG A 182 -4.55 -3.25 -20.14
N ARG A 183 -3.61 -3.36 -19.19
CA ARG A 183 -3.89 -3.27 -17.75
C ARG A 183 -4.53 -1.93 -17.37
N VAL A 184 -3.93 -0.82 -17.81
CA VAL A 184 -4.49 0.53 -17.55
C VAL A 184 -5.87 0.70 -18.19
N ARG A 185 -6.09 0.23 -19.43
CA ARG A 185 -7.41 0.30 -20.08
C ARG A 185 -8.47 -0.48 -19.30
N ARG A 186 -8.17 -1.72 -18.88
CA ARG A 186 -9.09 -2.54 -18.08
C ARG A 186 -9.39 -1.89 -16.73
N GLY A 187 -8.37 -1.43 -16.01
CA GLY A 187 -8.54 -0.73 -14.73
C GLY A 187 -9.38 0.54 -14.85
N ARG A 188 -9.17 1.33 -15.92
CA ARG A 188 -10.02 2.50 -16.23
C ARG A 188 -11.47 2.11 -16.51
N LYS A 189 -11.72 1.04 -17.29
CA LYS A 189 -13.09 0.56 -17.57
C LYS A 189 -13.80 0.16 -16.28
N ARG A 190 -13.14 -0.63 -15.42
CA ARG A 190 -13.69 -1.02 -14.11
C ARG A 190 -13.95 0.18 -13.20
N LEU A 191 -12.99 1.11 -13.09
CA LEU A 191 -13.19 2.32 -12.27
C LEU A 191 -14.36 3.17 -12.77
N ARG A 192 -14.57 3.31 -14.08
CA ARG A 192 -15.74 4.02 -14.61
C ARG A 192 -17.05 3.32 -14.27
N ALA A 193 -17.10 1.98 -14.34
CA ALA A 193 -18.29 1.23 -13.96
C ALA A 193 -18.61 1.43 -12.47
N LEU A 194 -17.59 1.31 -11.61
CA LEU A 194 -17.76 1.51 -10.16
C LEU A 194 -18.15 2.94 -9.80
N LYS A 195 -17.61 3.94 -10.52
CA LYS A 195 -18.04 5.33 -10.36
C LYS A 195 -19.51 5.57 -10.69
N ARG A 196 -20.09 4.77 -11.60
CA ARG A 196 -21.53 4.87 -11.91
C ARG A 196 -22.35 4.21 -10.81
N ALA A 197 -21.92 3.04 -10.34
CA ALA A 197 -22.57 2.34 -9.23
C ALA A 197 -22.55 3.17 -7.94
N ALA A 198 -21.43 3.86 -7.65
CA ALA A 198 -21.28 4.69 -6.46
C ALA A 198 -22.03 6.03 -6.49
N ARG A 199 -22.75 6.37 -7.58
CA ARG A 199 -23.49 7.65 -7.69
C ARG A 199 -24.61 7.77 -6.67
N GLY A 200 -25.22 6.65 -6.29
CA GLY A 200 -26.27 6.60 -5.28
C GLY A 200 -25.78 6.73 -3.84
N GLY A 201 -24.48 6.99 -3.61
CA GLY A 201 -23.94 7.17 -2.26
C GLY A 201 -23.74 5.90 -1.45
N ASP A 202 -24.11 4.72 -1.97
CA ASP A 202 -23.94 3.43 -1.28
C ASP A 202 -22.50 3.26 -0.75
N PRO A 203 -22.31 3.11 0.58
CA PRO A 203 -20.98 3.02 1.19
C PRO A 203 -20.13 1.88 0.60
N GLY A 204 -20.74 0.74 0.28
CA GLY A 204 -20.07 -0.41 -0.33
C GLY A 204 -19.51 -0.06 -1.73
N ALA A 205 -20.34 0.50 -2.59
CA ALA A 205 -19.97 0.93 -3.94
C ALA A 205 -18.92 2.04 -3.92
N VAL A 206 -19.02 3.00 -3.01
CA VAL A 206 -18.01 4.06 -2.80
C VAL A 206 -16.67 3.44 -2.37
N HIS A 207 -16.70 2.46 -1.46
CA HIS A 207 -15.51 1.76 -1.01
C HIS A 207 -14.85 0.97 -2.15
N GLU A 208 -15.62 0.23 -2.95
CA GLU A 208 -15.11 -0.48 -4.12
C GLU A 208 -14.50 0.47 -5.15
N GLN A 209 -15.16 1.60 -5.42
CA GLN A 209 -14.65 2.64 -6.29
C GLN A 209 -13.28 3.13 -5.79
N ARG A 210 -13.16 3.41 -4.49
CA ARG A 210 -11.91 3.87 -3.86
C ARG A 210 -10.80 2.84 -4.05
N ILE A 211 -11.08 1.57 -3.78
CA ILE A 211 -10.12 0.47 -3.98
C ILE A 211 -9.66 0.42 -5.45
N ALA A 212 -10.59 0.48 -6.40
CA ALA A 212 -10.26 0.44 -7.82
C ALA A 212 -9.42 1.65 -8.26
N GLY A 213 -9.69 2.83 -7.71
CA GLY A 213 -8.91 4.05 -7.93
C GLY A 213 -7.46 3.89 -7.46
N LYS A 214 -7.26 3.41 -6.22
CA LYS A 214 -5.92 3.14 -5.66
C LYS A 214 -5.17 2.10 -6.49
N ARG A 215 -5.80 0.98 -6.83
CA ARG A 215 -5.21 -0.08 -7.68
C ARG A 215 -4.78 0.44 -9.05
N LEU A 216 -5.58 1.29 -9.68
CA LEU A 216 -5.24 1.88 -10.97
C LEU A 216 -4.06 2.85 -10.85
N ARG A 217 -4.02 3.69 -9.81
CA ARG A 217 -2.89 4.59 -9.54
C ARG A 217 -1.59 3.78 -9.40
N TYR A 218 -1.61 2.78 -8.54
CA TYR A 218 -0.48 1.88 -8.28
C TYR A 218 -0.01 1.13 -9.52
N THR A 219 -0.94 0.69 -10.38
CA THR A 219 -0.59 0.08 -11.68
C THR A 219 0.14 1.07 -12.59
N ILE A 220 -0.24 2.35 -12.55
CA ILE A 220 0.39 3.39 -13.37
C ILE A 220 1.78 3.72 -12.83
N GLU A 221 1.93 3.85 -11.51
CA GLU A 221 3.22 4.12 -10.86
C GLU A 221 4.23 3.00 -11.16
N ALA A 222 3.86 1.73 -10.92
CA ALA A 222 4.74 0.58 -11.16
C ALA A 222 5.14 0.40 -12.63
N LEU A 223 4.36 0.90 -13.59
CA LEU A 223 4.60 0.75 -15.03
C LEU A 223 4.89 2.07 -15.73
N ALA A 224 5.14 3.15 -14.98
CA ALA A 224 5.31 4.49 -15.53
C ALA A 224 6.38 4.56 -16.65
N PRO A 225 7.56 3.92 -16.54
CA PRO A 225 8.60 3.99 -17.57
C PRO A 225 8.18 3.44 -18.95
N VAL A 226 7.19 2.56 -19.00
CA VAL A 226 6.72 1.90 -20.23
C VAL A 226 5.35 2.37 -20.70
N LEU A 227 4.71 3.26 -19.93
CA LEU A 227 3.40 3.80 -20.25
C LEU A 227 3.52 5.08 -21.09
N PRO A 228 2.61 5.30 -22.05
CA PRO A 228 2.52 6.60 -22.74
C PRO A 228 2.29 7.75 -21.74
N PRO A 229 2.80 8.97 -22.02
CA PRO A 229 2.68 10.12 -21.11
C PRO A 229 1.26 10.47 -20.66
N ARG A 230 0.26 10.23 -21.52
CA ARG A 230 -1.17 10.41 -21.17
C ARG A 230 -1.63 9.54 -20.00
N TYR A 231 -1.02 8.38 -19.79
CA TYR A 231 -1.29 7.50 -18.66
C TYR A 231 -0.36 7.82 -17.49
N ALA A 232 0.95 7.84 -17.73
CA ALA A 232 1.95 8.05 -16.69
C ALA A 232 1.85 9.42 -16.00
N ARG A 233 1.47 10.48 -16.74
CA ARG A 233 1.36 11.85 -16.19
C ARG A 233 -0.07 12.29 -15.99
N ARG A 234 -0.85 12.43 -17.08
CA ARG A 234 -2.19 13.07 -17.03
C ARG A 234 -3.19 12.27 -16.20
N LEU A 235 -3.30 10.96 -16.44
CA LEU A 235 -4.21 10.10 -15.68
C LEU A 235 -3.75 9.92 -14.23
N HIS A 236 -2.45 9.71 -14.00
CA HIS A 236 -1.87 9.63 -12.66
C HIS A 236 -2.20 10.85 -11.82
N ARG A 237 -1.89 12.06 -12.30
CA ARG A 237 -2.22 13.33 -11.62
C ARG A 237 -3.71 13.45 -11.29
N LYS A 238 -4.60 13.03 -12.20
CA LYS A 238 -6.05 13.04 -11.95
C LYS A 238 -6.44 12.07 -10.82
N LEU A 239 -5.84 10.89 -10.77
CA LEU A 239 -6.10 9.90 -9.72
C LEU A 239 -5.55 10.34 -8.37
N VAL A 240 -4.36 10.96 -8.35
CA VAL A 240 -3.76 11.54 -7.13
C VAL A 240 -4.67 12.61 -6.55
N ARG A 241 -5.05 13.63 -7.34
CA ARG A 241 -5.94 14.70 -6.86
C ARG A 241 -7.28 14.20 -6.30
N GLN A 242 -7.85 13.17 -6.94
CA GLN A 242 -9.10 12.55 -6.45
C GLN A 242 -8.91 11.80 -5.13
N GLN A 243 -7.72 11.26 -4.90
CA GLN A 243 -7.42 10.53 -3.66
C GLN A 243 -7.01 11.46 -2.53
N THR A 244 -6.30 12.57 -2.81
CA THR A 244 -5.92 13.57 -1.80
C THR A 244 -7.16 14.15 -1.11
N ARG A 245 -8.17 14.59 -1.88
CA ARG A 245 -9.44 15.12 -1.32
C ARG A 245 -10.19 14.13 -0.41
N LEU A 246 -9.94 12.83 -0.57
CA LEU A 246 -10.54 11.78 0.24
C LEU A 246 -9.62 11.29 1.36
N GLY A 247 -8.35 11.71 1.35
CA GLY A 247 -7.35 11.35 2.36
C GLY A 247 -7.71 12.03 3.67
N ASP A 248 -7.77 13.36 3.64
CA ASP A 248 -8.03 14.20 4.82
C ASP A 248 -9.31 13.79 5.56
N PHE A 249 -10.39 13.46 4.85
CA PHE A 249 -11.63 12.96 5.45
C PHE A 249 -11.46 11.61 6.15
N VAL A 250 -10.72 10.69 5.53
CA VAL A 250 -10.47 9.35 6.11
C VAL A 250 -9.54 9.46 7.30
N ASP A 251 -8.54 10.32 7.23
CA ASP A 251 -7.58 10.54 8.31
C ASP A 251 -8.29 11.19 9.50
N ALA A 252 -9.21 12.14 9.27
CA ALA A 252 -10.08 12.70 10.32
C ALA A 252 -11.02 11.64 10.94
N MET A 253 -11.62 10.76 10.14
CA MET A 253 -12.44 9.66 10.65
C MET A 253 -11.64 8.68 11.53
N VAL A 254 -10.41 8.36 11.13
CA VAL A 254 -9.51 7.51 11.93
C VAL A 254 -9.12 8.22 13.22
N ALA A 255 -8.74 9.50 13.16
CA ALA A 255 -8.42 10.28 14.36
C ALA A 255 -9.61 10.34 15.34
N ARG A 256 -10.82 10.58 14.85
CA ARG A 256 -12.05 10.55 15.67
C ARG A 256 -12.29 9.19 16.33
N ARG A 257 -12.11 8.09 15.58
CA ARG A 257 -12.21 6.73 16.14
C ARG A 257 -11.21 6.53 17.28
N LEU A 258 -9.95 6.88 17.06
CA LEU A 258 -8.89 6.73 18.05
C LEU A 258 -9.09 7.62 19.29
N MET A 259 -9.61 8.86 19.11
CA MET A 259 -10.02 9.70 20.24
C MET A 259 -11.09 9.03 21.10
N ARG A 260 -12.14 8.46 20.47
CA ARG A 260 -13.18 7.74 21.21
C ARG A 260 -12.63 6.54 21.95
N GLU A 261 -11.74 5.79 21.30
CA GLU A 261 -11.04 4.66 21.91
C GLU A 261 -10.19 5.11 23.12
N CYS A 262 -9.60 6.31 23.10
CA CYS A 262 -8.89 6.84 24.27
C CYS A 262 -9.81 7.30 25.40
N LEU A 263 -11.02 7.74 25.07
CA LEU A 263 -11.99 8.29 26.03
C LEU A 263 -13.03 7.25 26.50
N ASP A 264 -12.94 6.01 26.02
CA ASP A 264 -13.91 4.93 26.22
C ASP A 264 -15.37 5.35 25.94
N VAL A 265 -15.57 6.22 24.94
CA VAL A 265 -16.89 6.71 24.53
C VAL A 265 -17.51 5.74 23.52
N PRO A 266 -18.77 5.28 23.71
CA PRO A 266 -19.45 4.40 22.77
C PRO A 266 -19.63 5.04 21.37
N GLU A 267 -19.76 4.21 20.33
CA GLU A 267 -20.06 4.70 18.97
C GLU A 267 -21.42 5.42 18.97
N LEU A 268 -21.41 6.71 18.63
CA LEU A 268 -22.64 7.49 18.41
C LEU A 268 -23.14 7.27 16.97
N PRO A 269 -24.47 7.22 16.73
CA PRO A 269 -25.06 7.00 15.40
C PRO A 269 -24.62 7.99 14.29
N ASP A 270 -24.05 9.14 14.66
CA ASP A 270 -23.60 10.19 13.74
C ASP A 270 -22.21 9.97 13.11
N ASP A 271 -21.58 8.83 13.32
CA ASP A 271 -20.38 8.41 12.56
C ASP A 271 -20.71 7.72 11.22
N VAL A 272 -21.98 7.66 10.84
CA VAL A 272 -22.37 7.37 9.44
C VAL A 272 -21.82 8.52 8.58
N PRO A 273 -20.94 8.24 7.59
CA PRO A 273 -20.33 9.30 6.81
C PRO A 273 -21.42 10.12 6.12
N PRO A 274 -21.39 11.47 6.22
CA PRO A 274 -22.29 12.29 5.42
C PRO A 274 -22.09 11.97 3.92
N PRO A 275 -23.15 12.03 3.11
CA PRO A 275 -23.04 11.76 1.68
C PRO A 275 -21.94 12.64 1.06
N PRO A 276 -21.13 12.11 0.13
CA PRO A 276 -20.03 12.87 -0.45
C PRO A 276 -20.56 14.17 -1.09
N PRO A 277 -19.82 15.29 -1.01
CA PRO A 277 -20.30 16.58 -1.51
C PRO A 277 -20.61 16.50 -3.00
N GLY A 278 -21.85 16.85 -3.36
CA GLY A 278 -22.38 16.78 -4.73
C GLY A 278 -23.79 16.19 -4.87
N THR A 279 -24.54 16.02 -3.78
CA THR A 279 -26.00 15.82 -3.81
C THR A 279 -26.71 17.16 -3.72
N SER A 280 -26.62 17.93 -4.80
CA SER A 280 -27.59 18.91 -5.30
C SER A 280 -27.19 19.22 -6.74
#